data_AF-A0A0C9Y356-F1
#
_entry.id   AF-A0A0C9Y356-F1
#
_cell.length_a   1.000
_cell.length_b   1.000
_cell.length_c   1.000
_cell.angle_alpha   90.00
_cell.angle_beta   90.00
_cell.angle_gamma   90.00
#
_symmetry.space_group_name_H-M   'P 1'
#
loop_
_entity.id
_entity.type
_entity.pdbx_description
1 polymer ?
#
loop_
_entity_poly.entity_id
_entity_poly.type
_entity_poly.pdbx_seq_one_letter_code
_entity_poly.pdbx_strand_id
1 'polypeptide(L)'
;MKHLWDYTFDAKLKVDPRRRKVLLTEPPTNLKANRQQMVQVMFEEYGFQGVYVAIQTVLTLYAEGLTTGVVVDSGDGVTYIVPVYEGFALPHLTRRLDIAAFNRTADFETMREIKEKLCYVSYDLDLDQRLSEETTVLVENGRTIKVGSERFEAPECMFPLFPRVTPSSSANFH
;
A
#
# COMPACT_ATOMS: atom_id res chain seq x y z
N MET A 1 13.64 8.85 -11.01
CA MET A 1 13.70 9.17 -9.56
C MET A 1 14.38 10.51 -9.27
N LYS A 2 15.52 10.84 -9.87
CA LYS A 2 16.23 12.11 -9.62
C LYS A 2 15.35 13.38 -9.68
N HIS A 3 14.55 13.54 -10.75
CA HIS A 3 13.63 14.68 -10.88
C HIS A 3 12.64 14.83 -9.71
N LEU A 4 12.20 13.72 -9.10
CA LEU A 4 11.31 13.77 -7.94
C LEU A 4 12.06 14.25 -6.70
N TRP A 5 13.30 13.83 -6.52
CA TRP A 5 14.16 14.29 -5.42
C TRP A 5 14.54 15.75 -5.58
N ASP A 6 14.89 16.20 -6.80
CA ASP A 6 15.15 17.62 -7.09
C ASP A 6 13.93 18.47 -6.73
N TYR A 7 12.73 18.06 -7.19
CA TYR A 7 11.48 18.73 -6.82
C TYR A 7 11.23 18.73 -5.31
N THR A 8 11.51 17.63 -4.63
CA THR A 8 11.29 17.50 -3.18
C THR A 8 12.22 18.41 -2.39
N PHE A 9 13.52 18.39 -2.68
CA PHE A 9 14.52 19.14 -1.93
C PHE A 9 14.52 20.62 -2.29
N ASP A 10 14.42 20.96 -3.58
CA ASP A 10 14.54 22.35 -4.05
C ASP A 10 13.19 23.07 -4.04
N ALA A 11 12.14 22.48 -4.62
CA ALA A 11 10.86 23.17 -4.80
C ALA A 11 9.95 23.09 -3.57
N LYS A 12 9.88 21.92 -2.91
CA LYS A 12 8.97 21.69 -1.77
C LYS A 12 9.60 22.02 -0.43
N LEU A 13 10.70 21.37 -0.08
CA LEU A 13 11.34 21.53 1.23
C LEU A 13 12.22 22.78 1.29
N LYS A 14 12.76 23.24 0.15
CA LYS A 14 13.68 24.39 0.04
C LYS A 14 14.86 24.26 1.00
N VAL A 15 15.46 23.08 1.03
CA VAL A 15 16.56 22.73 1.93
C VAL A 15 17.84 22.50 1.15
N ASP A 16 18.96 23.05 1.65
CA ASP A 16 20.30 22.67 1.23
C ASP A 16 20.65 21.27 1.79
N PRO A 17 20.81 20.23 0.94
CA PRO A 17 21.15 18.88 1.37
C PRO A 17 22.51 18.78 2.07
N ARG A 18 23.48 19.64 1.72
CA ARG A 18 24.89 19.53 2.14
C ARG A 18 25.12 19.77 3.63
N ARG A 19 24.14 20.39 4.30
CA ARG A 19 24.19 20.71 5.73
C ARG A 19 23.27 19.83 6.56
N ARG A 20 22.75 18.74 5.98
CA ARG A 20 21.71 17.91 6.57
C ARG A 20 22.06 16.43 6.48
N LYS A 21 21.32 15.63 7.24
CA LYS A 21 21.27 14.17 7.14
C LYS A 21 19.89 13.78 6.61
N VAL A 22 19.81 12.65 5.93
CA VAL A 22 18.55 12.17 5.35
C VAL A 22 18.22 10.77 5.87
N LEU A 23 16.95 10.58 6.21
CA LEU A 23 16.34 9.29 6.50
C LEU A 23 15.49 8.92 5.28
N LEU A 24 15.77 7.77 4.69
CA LEU A 24 15.01 7.21 3.59
C LEU A 24 14.37 5.89 4.02
N THR A 25 13.30 5.53 3.35
CA THR A 25 12.59 4.28 3.60
C THR A 25 12.67 3.35 2.40
N GLU A 26 12.76 2.06 2.65
CA GLU A 26 12.72 1.03 1.60
C GLU A 26 11.83 -0.15 2.01
N PRO A 27 11.35 -0.95 1.05
CA PRO A 27 10.62 -2.17 1.35
C PRO A 27 11.55 -3.24 1.94
N PRO A 28 11.00 -4.21 2.72
CA PRO A 28 11.78 -5.24 3.42
C PRO A 28 12.60 -6.15 2.48
N THR A 29 12.18 -6.29 1.22
CA THR A 29 12.82 -7.18 0.23
C THR A 29 13.56 -6.39 -0.88
N ASN A 30 14.12 -5.23 -0.56
CA ASN A 30 14.85 -4.42 -1.55
C ASN A 30 16.19 -5.07 -1.95
N LEU A 31 16.56 -4.96 -3.23
CA LEU A 31 17.85 -5.44 -3.71
C LEU A 31 18.98 -4.53 -3.19
N LYS A 32 20.11 -5.15 -2.80
CA LYS A 32 21.29 -4.41 -2.34
C LYS A 32 21.79 -3.39 -3.37
N ALA A 33 21.72 -3.73 -4.65
CA ALA A 33 22.12 -2.83 -5.74
C ALA A 33 21.28 -1.54 -5.77
N ASN A 34 19.96 -1.65 -5.59
CA ASN A 34 19.06 -0.49 -5.53
C ASN A 34 19.39 0.40 -4.32
N ARG A 35 19.67 -0.22 -3.17
CA ARG A 35 20.08 0.51 -1.96
C ARG A 35 21.41 1.24 -2.18
N GLN A 36 22.39 0.58 -2.79
CA GLN A 36 23.69 1.19 -3.11
C GLN A 36 23.53 2.40 -4.02
N GLN A 37 22.76 2.27 -5.10
CA GLN A 37 22.49 3.37 -6.03
C GLN A 37 21.80 4.54 -5.32
N MET A 38 20.81 4.26 -4.46
CA MET A 38 20.12 5.29 -3.68
C MET A 38 21.07 6.05 -2.76
N VAL A 39 21.91 5.33 -2.02
CA VAL A 39 22.89 5.92 -1.10
C VAL A 39 23.96 6.70 -1.86
N GLN A 40 24.43 6.17 -3.00
CA GLN A 40 25.39 6.84 -3.88
C GLN A 40 24.85 8.19 -4.33
N VAL A 41 23.62 8.25 -4.85
CA VAL A 41 23.00 9.52 -5.29
C VAL A 41 22.89 10.51 -4.12
N MET A 42 22.51 10.06 -2.93
CA MET A 42 22.36 10.93 -1.76
C MET A 42 23.69 11.51 -1.27
N PHE A 43 24.77 10.73 -1.30
CA PHE A 43 26.10 11.21 -0.91
C PHE A 43 26.82 11.97 -2.03
N GLU A 44 26.94 11.37 -3.21
CA GLU A 44 27.80 11.90 -4.28
C GLU A 44 27.14 13.04 -5.06
N GLU A 45 25.83 12.97 -5.31
CA GLU A 45 25.14 14.01 -6.09
C GLU A 45 24.56 15.11 -5.20
N TYR A 46 23.82 14.75 -4.14
CA TYR A 46 23.19 15.73 -3.25
C TYR A 46 24.13 16.22 -2.13
N GLY A 47 25.11 15.42 -1.71
CA GLY A 47 26.09 15.83 -0.70
C GLY A 47 25.61 15.74 0.75
N PHE A 48 24.61 14.91 1.07
CA PHE A 48 24.15 14.75 2.45
C PHE A 48 25.29 14.27 3.38
N GLN A 49 25.33 14.77 4.62
CA GLN A 49 26.36 14.41 5.60
C GLN A 49 26.19 13.00 6.17
N GLY A 50 25.00 12.43 6.03
CA GLY A 50 24.67 11.11 6.53
C GLY A 50 23.35 10.63 5.93
N VAL A 51 23.31 9.36 5.60
CA VAL A 51 22.16 8.69 5.02
C VAL A 51 21.84 7.48 5.89
N TYR A 52 20.60 7.37 6.36
CA TYR A 52 20.08 6.16 6.99
C TYR A 52 18.92 5.63 6.15
N VAL A 53 18.91 4.33 5.89
CA VAL A 53 17.83 3.67 5.16
C VAL A 53 17.14 2.70 6.11
N ALA A 54 15.86 2.95 6.36
CA ALA A 54 15.03 2.17 7.26
C ALA A 54 14.00 1.33 6.48
N ILE A 55 13.61 0.19 7.03
CA ILE A 55 12.51 -0.61 6.49
C ILE A 55 11.19 0.07 6.90
N GLN A 56 10.33 0.35 5.93
CA GLN A 56 9.03 1.04 6.14
C GLN A 56 8.23 0.42 7.28
N THR A 57 8.06 -0.89 7.24
CA THR A 57 7.35 -1.69 8.24
C THR A 57 7.88 -1.53 9.67
N VAL A 58 9.20 -1.48 9.85
CA VAL A 58 9.81 -1.36 11.18
C VAL A 58 9.53 0.03 11.75
N LEU A 59 9.55 1.07 10.90
CA LEU A 59 9.18 2.42 11.31
C LEU A 59 7.71 2.52 11.73
N THR A 60 6.81 1.78 11.06
CA THR A 60 5.38 1.73 11.44
C THR A 60 5.20 1.18 12.85
N LEU A 61 5.90 0.10 13.21
CA LEU A 61 5.86 -0.42 14.59
C LEU A 61 6.44 0.55 15.60
N TYR A 62 7.55 1.21 15.26
CA TYR A 62 8.16 2.20 16.13
C TYR A 62 7.26 3.43 16.36
N ALA A 63 6.45 3.82 15.38
CA ALA A 63 5.47 4.89 15.54
C ALA A 63 4.42 4.54 16.61
N GLU A 64 4.06 3.26 16.74
CA GLU A 64 3.16 2.73 17.77
C GLU A 64 3.85 2.42 19.11
N GLY A 65 5.16 2.64 19.22
CA GLY A 65 5.94 2.30 20.41
C GLY A 65 6.12 0.79 20.63
N LEU A 66 5.89 -0.02 19.60
CA LEU A 66 6.05 -1.47 19.64
C LEU A 66 7.37 -1.88 19.00
N THR A 67 8.02 -2.90 19.57
CA THR A 67 9.25 -3.50 19.01
C THR A 67 9.00 -4.87 18.40
N THR A 68 7.89 -5.52 18.75
CA THR A 68 7.49 -6.83 18.26
C THR A 68 6.03 -6.79 17.80
N GLY A 69 5.76 -7.31 16.61
CA GLY A 69 4.42 -7.36 16.04
C GLY A 69 4.42 -7.82 14.58
N VAL A 70 3.23 -8.01 14.03
CA VAL A 70 3.04 -8.25 12.59
C VAL A 70 2.44 -7.00 11.98
N VAL A 71 3.08 -6.49 10.93
CA VAL A 71 2.59 -5.33 10.20
C VAL A 71 2.08 -5.77 8.84
N VAL A 72 0.88 -5.31 8.53
CA VAL A 72 0.27 -5.41 7.21
C VAL A 72 0.32 -4.01 6.60
N ASP A 73 1.24 -3.80 5.67
CA ASP A 73 1.46 -2.53 5.00
C ASP A 73 0.89 -2.62 3.57
N SER A 74 -0.28 -2.04 3.34
CA SER A 74 -0.95 -2.04 2.04
C SER A 74 -0.77 -0.70 1.35
N GLY A 75 0.10 -0.68 0.34
CA GLY A 75 0.41 0.50 -0.44
C GLY A 75 -0.35 0.57 -1.78
N ASP A 76 0.07 1.50 -2.62
CA ASP A 76 -0.50 1.73 -3.95
C ASP A 76 -0.30 0.54 -4.91
N GLY A 77 0.88 -0.08 -4.89
CA GLY A 77 1.23 -1.16 -5.83
C GLY A 77 1.53 -2.52 -5.21
N VAL A 78 1.78 -2.59 -3.90
CA VAL A 78 2.17 -3.83 -3.22
C VAL A 78 1.63 -3.81 -1.79
N THR A 79 1.16 -4.98 -1.32
CA THR A 79 0.87 -5.22 0.09
C THR A 79 1.93 -6.13 0.71
N TYR A 80 2.55 -5.69 1.80
CA TYR A 80 3.55 -6.44 2.54
C TYR A 80 2.98 -6.92 3.88
N ILE A 81 3.21 -8.19 4.21
CA ILE A 81 2.97 -8.74 5.53
C ILE A 81 4.32 -9.11 6.11
N VAL A 82 4.74 -8.41 7.16
CA VAL A 82 6.08 -8.53 7.71
C VAL A 82 5.99 -8.72 9.22
N PRO A 83 6.40 -9.88 9.73
CA PRO A 83 6.62 -10.05 11.16
C PRO A 83 7.94 -9.39 11.56
N VAL A 84 7.89 -8.64 12.65
CA VAL A 84 9.03 -7.98 13.29
C VAL A 84 9.10 -8.47 14.72
N TYR A 85 10.29 -8.85 15.15
CA TYR A 85 10.57 -9.32 16.50
C TYR A 85 11.74 -8.54 17.06
N GLU A 86 11.53 -7.85 18.19
CA GLU A 86 12.54 -7.02 18.87
C GLU A 86 13.26 -6.02 17.94
N GLY A 87 12.52 -5.41 17.01
CA GLY A 87 13.03 -4.45 16.03
C GLY A 87 13.65 -5.08 14.77
N PHE A 88 13.70 -6.41 14.68
CA PHE A 88 14.23 -7.13 13.52
C PHE A 88 13.09 -7.69 12.66
N ALA A 89 13.02 -7.26 11.40
CA ALA A 89 12.14 -7.89 10.42
C ALA A 89 12.65 -9.30 10.09
N LEU A 90 11.75 -10.30 10.07
CA LEU A 90 12.06 -11.70 9.80
C LEU A 90 11.84 -12.02 8.31
N PRO A 91 12.87 -11.98 7.43
CA PRO A 91 12.64 -11.95 5.98
C PRO A 91 12.07 -13.26 5.43
N HIS A 92 12.35 -14.39 6.11
CA HIS A 92 11.88 -15.72 5.73
C HIS A 92 10.36 -15.91 5.95
N LEU A 93 9.75 -15.07 6.80
CA LEU A 93 8.31 -15.06 7.04
C LEU A 93 7.59 -13.91 6.33
N THR A 94 8.33 -12.98 5.71
CA THR A 94 7.76 -11.89 4.94
C THR A 94 6.96 -12.44 3.76
N ARG A 95 5.76 -11.90 3.56
CA ARG A 95 4.93 -12.15 2.39
C ARG A 95 4.73 -10.84 1.63
N ARG A 96 4.84 -10.94 0.32
CA ARG A 96 4.55 -9.86 -0.62
C ARG A 96 3.36 -10.30 -1.46
N LEU A 97 2.34 -9.47 -1.50
CA LEU A 97 1.17 -9.63 -2.35
C LEU A 97 1.22 -8.50 -3.38
N ASP A 98 1.23 -8.84 -4.66
CA ASP A 98 1.07 -7.86 -5.76
C ASP A 98 -0.42 -7.55 -5.98
N ILE A 99 -1.15 -7.39 -4.87
CA ILE A 99 -2.55 -6.98 -4.80
C ILE A 99 -2.55 -5.67 -4.05
N ALA A 100 -2.87 -4.60 -4.76
CA ALA A 100 -2.84 -3.24 -4.26
C ALA A 100 -3.74 -2.34 -5.11
N ALA A 101 -3.89 -1.09 -4.69
CA ALA A 101 -4.85 -0.15 -5.25
C ALA A 101 -4.56 0.26 -6.71
N PHE A 102 -5.10 -0.53 -7.65
CA PHE A 102 -5.30 -0.21 -9.07
C PHE A 102 -4.05 -0.01 -9.97
N ASN A 103 -4.18 -0.43 -11.24
CA ASN A 103 -3.10 -0.55 -12.22
C ASN A 103 -3.09 0.62 -13.22
N ARG A 104 -1.94 1.27 -13.43
CA ARG A 104 -1.67 2.63 -14.01
C ARG A 104 -2.27 3.00 -15.40
N THR A 105 -3.22 3.95 -15.44
CA THR A 105 -3.71 4.77 -16.59
C THR A 105 -4.30 6.13 -16.12
N ALA A 106 -4.56 7.08 -17.01
CA ALA A 106 -4.88 8.48 -16.64
C ALA A 106 -6.28 8.71 -16.01
N ASP A 107 -7.20 7.74 -16.08
CA ASP A 107 -8.55 7.84 -15.48
C ASP A 107 -8.56 7.59 -13.95
N PHE A 108 -7.38 7.53 -13.32
CA PHE A 108 -7.23 7.11 -11.92
C PHE A 108 -7.56 8.14 -10.87
N GLU A 109 -7.46 9.45 -11.12
CA GLU A 109 -7.71 10.40 -10.02
C GLU A 109 -9.19 10.35 -9.60
N THR A 110 -10.11 10.37 -10.57
CA THR A 110 -11.54 10.19 -10.30
C THR A 110 -11.84 8.82 -9.68
N MET A 111 -11.22 7.74 -10.18
CA MET A 111 -11.43 6.39 -9.62
C MET A 111 -10.86 6.25 -8.22
N ARG A 112 -9.73 6.91 -7.94
CA ARG A 112 -9.12 6.99 -6.61
C ARG A 112 -10.02 7.77 -5.67
N GLU A 113 -10.56 8.91 -6.10
CA GLU A 113 -11.52 9.69 -5.32
C GLU A 113 -12.79 8.89 -5.01
N ILE A 114 -13.34 8.17 -5.99
CA ILE A 114 -14.47 7.26 -5.79
C ILE A 114 -14.11 6.18 -4.77
N LYS A 115 -12.96 5.52 -4.93
CA LYS A 115 -12.49 4.47 -4.02
C LYS A 115 -12.30 5.01 -2.59
N GLU A 116 -11.63 6.14 -2.43
CA GLU A 116 -11.33 6.74 -1.13
C GLU A 116 -12.58 7.32 -0.44
N LYS A 117 -13.58 7.79 -1.20
CA LYS A 117 -14.81 8.38 -0.64
C LYS A 117 -15.94 7.36 -0.42
N LEU A 118 -16.08 6.36 -1.28
CA LEU A 118 -17.27 5.50 -1.35
C LEU A 118 -17.02 4.02 -1.04
N CYS A 119 -15.80 3.51 -1.24
CA CYS A 119 -15.55 2.09 -0.99
C CYS A 119 -15.35 1.79 0.50
N TYR A 120 -15.75 0.60 0.92
CA TYR A 120 -15.59 0.09 2.28
C TYR A 120 -15.48 -1.44 2.26
N VAL A 121 -14.88 -2.04 3.29
CA VAL A 121 -14.86 -3.51 3.44
C VAL A 121 -16.12 -3.93 4.18
N SER A 122 -16.93 -4.78 3.55
CA SER A 122 -18.18 -5.29 4.13
C SER A 122 -17.89 -6.33 5.21
N TYR A 123 -18.61 -6.26 6.34
CA TYR A 123 -18.58 -7.32 7.36
C TYR A 123 -19.58 -8.45 7.05
N ASP A 124 -20.76 -8.10 6.53
CA ASP A 124 -21.82 -9.03 6.16
C ASP A 124 -22.28 -8.74 4.73
N LEU A 125 -21.77 -9.52 3.78
CA LEU A 125 -22.03 -9.35 2.36
C LEU A 125 -23.51 -9.48 2.02
N ASP A 126 -24.27 -10.34 2.72
CA ASP A 126 -25.68 -10.55 2.41
C ASP A 126 -26.54 -9.35 2.84
N LEU A 127 -26.15 -8.70 3.93
CA LEU A 127 -26.77 -7.45 4.39
C LEU A 127 -26.42 -6.28 3.47
N ASP A 128 -25.12 -6.09 3.18
CA ASP A 128 -24.65 -4.97 2.37
C ASP A 128 -25.14 -5.09 0.92
N GLN A 129 -25.33 -6.31 0.39
CA GLN A 129 -25.98 -6.54 -0.90
C GLN A 129 -27.40 -5.97 -0.93
N ARG A 130 -28.20 -6.18 0.13
CA ARG A 130 -29.57 -5.66 0.22
C ARG A 130 -29.57 -4.13 0.35
N LEU A 131 -28.66 -3.59 1.15
CA LEU A 131 -28.52 -2.14 1.35
C LEU A 131 -27.94 -1.44 0.11
N SER A 132 -27.23 -2.15 -0.75
CA SER A 132 -26.67 -1.59 -2.00
C SER A 132 -27.74 -1.16 -3.01
N GLU A 133 -28.95 -1.71 -2.89
CA GLU A 133 -30.11 -1.33 -3.70
C GLU A 133 -30.55 0.13 -3.40
N GLU A 134 -30.20 0.66 -2.22
CA GLU A 134 -30.33 2.06 -1.84
C GLU A 134 -29.11 2.87 -2.34
N THR A 135 -29.24 3.45 -3.53
CA THR A 135 -28.14 4.01 -4.32
C THR A 135 -27.43 5.20 -3.65
N THR A 136 -26.08 5.19 -3.64
CA THR A 136 -25.29 6.40 -3.36
C THR A 136 -24.80 7.02 -4.68
N VAL A 137 -24.93 8.35 -4.77
CA VAL A 137 -24.64 9.10 -5.99
C VAL A 137 -23.43 9.99 -5.78
N LEU A 138 -22.39 9.81 -6.59
CA LEU A 138 -21.30 10.77 -6.68
C LEU A 138 -21.63 11.79 -7.77
N VAL A 139 -21.59 13.09 -7.44
CA VAL A 139 -21.71 14.16 -8.43
C VAL A 139 -20.37 14.89 -8.51
N GLU A 140 -19.65 14.70 -9.61
CA GLU A 140 -18.40 15.41 -9.89
C GLU A 140 -18.43 16.02 -11.29
N ASN A 141 -18.04 17.28 -11.40
CA ASN A 141 -17.99 18.05 -12.66
C ASN A 141 -19.32 18.07 -13.44
N GLY A 142 -20.46 18.06 -12.72
CA GLY A 142 -21.80 18.08 -13.31
C GLY A 142 -22.25 16.74 -13.90
N ARG A 143 -21.44 15.67 -13.79
CA ARG A 143 -21.83 14.29 -14.13
C ARG A 143 -22.22 13.56 -12.85
N THR A 144 -23.32 12.82 -12.95
CA THR A 144 -23.89 12.04 -11.85
C THR A 144 -23.57 10.57 -12.09
N ILE A 145 -22.76 9.97 -11.22
CA ILE A 145 -22.37 8.56 -11.28
C ILE A 145 -23.06 7.84 -10.11
N LYS A 146 -23.81 6.77 -10.43
CA LYS A 146 -24.40 5.89 -9.43
C LYS A 146 -23.41 4.78 -9.12
N VAL A 147 -23.13 4.56 -7.83
CA VAL A 147 -22.26 3.48 -7.37
C VAL A 147 -23.06 2.63 -6.36
N GLY A 148 -23.24 1.36 -6.67
CA GLY A 148 -24.06 0.39 -5.95
C GLY A 148 -23.20 -0.54 -5.09
N SER A 149 -23.18 -1.83 -5.45
CA SER A 149 -22.43 -2.88 -4.75
C SER A 149 -20.92 -2.80 -4.97
N GLU A 150 -20.47 -2.07 -6.00
CA GLU A 150 -19.04 -1.87 -6.29
C GLU A 150 -18.28 -1.23 -5.12
N ARG A 151 -19.01 -0.55 -4.21
CA ARG A 151 -18.45 0.04 -2.99
C ARG A 151 -17.80 -0.99 -2.08
N PHE A 152 -18.40 -2.17 -1.92
CA PHE A 152 -17.85 -3.22 -1.08
C PHE A 152 -17.25 -4.38 -1.87
N GLU A 153 -17.68 -4.62 -3.09
CA GLU A 153 -17.09 -5.66 -3.95
C GLU A 153 -15.66 -5.31 -4.40
N ALA A 154 -15.37 -4.01 -4.66
CA ALA A 154 -14.04 -3.64 -5.14
C ALA A 154 -12.92 -3.92 -4.10
N PRO A 155 -13.08 -3.63 -2.79
CA PRO A 155 -12.10 -4.02 -1.77
C PRO A 155 -11.97 -5.53 -1.51
N GLU A 156 -12.96 -6.36 -1.86
CA GLU A 156 -12.90 -7.83 -1.69
C GLU A 156 -11.76 -8.47 -2.49
N CYS A 157 -11.22 -7.79 -3.50
CA CYS A 157 -10.03 -8.27 -4.22
C CYS A 157 -8.79 -8.44 -3.31
N MET A 158 -8.77 -7.79 -2.14
CA MET A 158 -7.73 -7.99 -1.11
C MET A 158 -7.96 -9.25 -0.26
N PHE A 159 -9.18 -9.78 -0.24
CA PHE A 159 -9.59 -10.94 0.55
C PHE A 159 -10.03 -12.11 -0.32
N PRO A 160 -9.36 -12.41 -1.46
CA PRO A 160 -9.83 -13.44 -2.38
C PRO A 160 -10.03 -14.71 -1.59
N LEU A 161 -11.29 -15.16 -1.54
CA LEU A 161 -11.71 -16.37 -0.85
C LEU A 161 -10.70 -17.46 -1.21
N PHE A 162 -9.96 -17.97 -0.22
CA PHE A 162 -9.53 -19.36 -0.29
C PHE A 162 -10.75 -20.14 -0.79
N PRO A 163 -10.61 -20.96 -1.85
CA PRO A 163 -11.75 -21.48 -2.57
C PRO A 163 -12.74 -21.99 -1.53
N ARG A 164 -13.94 -21.39 -1.49
CA ARG A 164 -15.04 -21.93 -0.71
C ARG A 164 -15.01 -23.40 -1.06
N VAL A 165 -14.70 -24.26 -0.09
CA VAL A 165 -14.86 -25.69 -0.26
C VAL A 165 -16.35 -25.82 -0.47
N THR A 166 -16.77 -25.77 -1.72
CA THR A 166 -18.07 -26.27 -2.13
C THR A 166 -18.09 -27.67 -1.54
N PRO A 167 -19.05 -28.02 -0.67
CA PRO A 167 -19.22 -29.41 -0.33
C PRO A 167 -19.48 -30.10 -1.67
N SER A 168 -18.46 -30.80 -2.18
CA SER A 168 -18.60 -31.54 -3.41
C SER A 168 -19.72 -32.53 -3.16
N SER A 169 -20.79 -32.36 -3.93
CA SER A 169 -21.88 -33.31 -4.04
C SER A 169 -21.30 -34.72 -4.17
N SER A 170 -21.57 -35.56 -3.18
CA SER A 170 -21.65 -37.02 -3.25
C SER A 170 -21.06 -37.65 -4.52
N ALA A 171 -19.77 -37.96 -4.50
CA ALA A 171 -19.22 -38.98 -5.38
C ALA A 171 -19.47 -40.34 -4.72
N ASN A 172 -20.55 -41.00 -5.13
CA ASN A 172 -20.79 -42.41 -4.85
C ASN A 172 -19.61 -43.23 -5.38
N PHE A 173 -18.88 -43.88 -4.48
CA PHE A 173 -17.99 -44.97 -4.83
C PHE A 173 -18.80 -46.27 -4.84
N HIS A 174 -18.97 -46.83 -6.04
CA HIS A 174 -19.14 -48.27 -6.24
C HIS A 174 -17.78 -48.85 -6.63
#